data_AF-A0A0F9GE72-F1
#
_entry.id   AF-A0A0F9GE72-F1
#
_cell.length_a   1.000
_cell.length_b   1.000
_cell.length_c   1.000
_cell.angle_alpha   90.00
_cell.angle_beta   90.00
_cell.angle_gamma   90.00
#
_symmetry.space_group_name_H-M   'P 1'
#
loop_
_entity.id
_entity.type
_entity.pdbx_description
1 polymer ?
#
loop_
_entity_poly.entity_id
_entity_poly.type
_entity_poly.pdbx_seq_one_letter_code
_entity_poly.pdbx_strand_id
1 'polypeptide(L)'
;MSIEEMIENLSQEVEGEKGIEENILIFTLSTCMWCKKCKSFLNERKMKYRYIELDKIDPKDKAKIALFREEYDISLEVWSRKKLKYLNLLDGNSYGKTN
;
A
#
# COMPACT_ATOMS: atom_id res chain seq x y z
N MET A 1 11.70 12.24 -6.23
CA MET A 1 10.24 12.11 -6.12
C MET A 1 9.95 11.81 -4.67
N SER A 2 9.20 12.69 -4.02
CA SER A 2 8.78 12.49 -2.63
C SER A 2 7.74 11.37 -2.55
N ILE A 3 7.49 10.83 -1.37
CA ILE A 3 6.51 9.76 -1.19
C ILE A 3 5.08 10.26 -1.46
N GLU A 4 4.81 11.52 -1.14
CA GLU A 4 3.54 12.19 -1.39
C GLU A 4 3.25 12.30 -2.88
N GLU A 5 4.24 12.70 -3.69
CA GLU A 5 4.12 12.74 -5.15
C GLU A 5 3.85 11.34 -5.72
N MET A 6 4.47 10.31 -5.17
CA MET A 6 4.22 8.93 -5.60
C MET A 6 2.80 8.48 -5.26
N ILE A 7 2.33 8.75 -4.05
CA ILE A 7 0.98 8.42 -3.62
C ILE A 7 -0.03 9.11 -4.52
N GLU A 8 0.16 10.39 -4.80
CA GLU A 8 -0.75 11.15 -5.67
C GLU A 8 -0.82 10.53 -7.07
N ASN A 9 0.34 10.27 -7.68
CA ASN A 9 0.43 9.72 -9.05
C ASN A 9 -0.12 8.30 -9.19
N LEU A 10 -0.04 7.48 -8.13
CA LEU A 10 -0.47 6.08 -8.16
C LEU A 10 -1.90 5.88 -7.64
N SER A 11 -2.46 6.87 -6.97
CA SER A 11 -3.79 6.78 -6.40
C SER A 11 -4.89 6.96 -7.43
N GLN A 12 -5.97 6.21 -7.25
CA GLN A 12 -7.19 6.32 -8.02
C GLN A 12 -8.29 6.85 -7.09
N GLU A 13 -8.99 7.88 -7.54
CA GLU A 13 -10.01 8.56 -6.75
C GLU A 13 -11.42 8.06 -7.07
N VAL A 14 -12.24 7.97 -6.03
CA VAL A 14 -13.67 7.67 -6.11
C VAL A 14 -14.41 8.81 -5.41
N GLU A 15 -15.26 9.50 -6.17
CA GLU A 15 -16.08 10.58 -5.64
C GLU A 15 -17.20 10.06 -4.74
N GLY A 16 -17.54 10.84 -3.72
CA GLY A 16 -18.60 10.55 -2.75
C GLY A 16 -19.72 11.58 -2.78
N GLU A 17 -20.65 11.48 -1.81
CA GLU A 17 -21.65 12.52 -1.56
C GLU A 17 -21.00 13.79 -0.97
N LYS A 18 -21.50 14.95 -1.40
CA LYS A 18 -21.04 16.25 -0.90
C LYS A 18 -21.27 16.35 0.61
N GLY A 19 -20.23 16.77 1.34
CA GLY A 19 -20.26 16.98 2.79
C GLY A 19 -19.56 15.90 3.61
N ILE A 20 -19.07 14.82 2.98
CA ILE A 20 -18.22 13.81 3.62
C ILE A 20 -16.78 14.05 3.18
N GLU A 21 -16.07 14.92 3.91
CA GLU A 21 -14.66 15.25 3.65
C GLU A 21 -13.75 14.39 4.54
N GLU A 22 -13.57 13.12 4.15
CA GLU A 22 -12.55 12.27 4.78
C GLU A 22 -11.43 11.95 3.77
N ASN A 23 -10.18 12.21 4.17
CA ASN A 23 -8.98 11.85 3.39
C ASN A 23 -8.67 10.36 3.55
N ILE A 24 -9.55 9.51 3.01
CA ILE A 24 -9.38 8.06 3.07
C ILE A 24 -8.46 7.62 1.93
N LEU A 25 -7.32 7.01 2.28
CA LEU A 25 -6.44 6.32 1.34
C LEU A 25 -6.35 4.85 1.73
N ILE A 26 -6.69 3.94 0.81
CA ILE A 26 -6.58 2.49 1.04
C ILE A 26 -5.60 1.83 0.07
N PHE A 27 -4.75 0.95 0.60
CA PHE A 27 -3.88 0.11 -0.22
C PHE A 27 -4.56 -1.24 -0.47
N THR A 28 -4.71 -1.61 -1.74
CA THR A 28 -5.45 -2.80 -2.14
C THR A 28 -4.65 -3.73 -3.03
N LEU A 29 -5.15 -4.96 -3.17
CA LEU A 29 -4.75 -5.90 -4.20
C LEU A 29 -5.96 -6.21 -5.06
N SER A 30 -5.80 -6.16 -6.38
CA SER A 30 -6.94 -6.30 -7.32
C SER A 30 -7.60 -7.68 -7.24
N THR A 31 -6.85 -8.69 -6.78
CA THR A 31 -7.30 -10.08 -6.58
C THR A 31 -7.79 -10.39 -5.17
N CYS A 32 -7.66 -9.47 -4.21
CA CYS A 32 -8.05 -9.71 -2.82
C CYS A 32 -9.56 -9.50 -2.58
N MET A 33 -10.24 -10.55 -2.10
CA MET A 33 -11.67 -10.49 -1.78
C MET A 33 -11.99 -9.46 -0.69
N TRP A 34 -11.13 -9.31 0.32
CA TRP A 34 -11.33 -8.33 1.40
C TRP A 34 -11.18 -6.90 0.92
N CYS A 35 -10.22 -6.63 0.02
CA CYS A 35 -10.07 -5.32 -0.60
C CYS A 35 -11.33 -4.94 -1.39
N LYS A 36 -11.91 -5.88 -2.14
CA LYS A 36 -13.17 -5.68 -2.84
C LYS A 36 -14.31 -5.35 -1.88
N LYS A 37 -14.45 -6.12 -0.78
CA LYS A 37 -15.46 -5.85 0.26
C LYS A 37 -15.30 -4.48 0.90
N CYS A 38 -14.06 -4.05 1.20
CA CYS A 38 -13.78 -2.72 1.73
C CYS A 38 -14.18 -1.61 0.75
N LYS A 39 -13.81 -1.73 -0.54
CA LYS A 39 -14.27 -0.79 -1.59
C LYS A 39 -15.79 -0.74 -1.69
N SER A 40 -16.47 -1.90 -1.68
CA SER A 40 -17.93 -1.97 -1.67
C SER A 40 -18.52 -1.26 -0.45
N PHE A 41 -17.98 -1.47 0.75
CA PHE A 41 -18.43 -0.82 1.98
C PHE A 41 -18.36 0.71 1.89
N LEU A 42 -17.27 1.25 1.32
CA LEU A 42 -17.09 2.69 1.11
C LEU A 42 -18.04 3.23 0.03
N ASN A 43 -18.18 2.50 -1.08
CA ASN A 43 -19.08 2.85 -2.18
C ASN A 43 -20.56 2.87 -1.73
N GLU A 44 -21.00 1.89 -0.95
CA GLU A 44 -22.37 1.79 -0.42
C GLU A 44 -22.73 2.99 0.47
N ARG A 45 -21.74 3.55 1.17
CA ARG A 45 -21.89 4.76 2.00
C ARG A 45 -21.64 6.04 1.23
N LYS A 46 -21.34 5.94 -0.07
CA LYS A 46 -21.01 7.07 -0.95
C LYS A 46 -19.89 7.93 -0.34
N MET A 47 -18.91 7.28 0.27
CA MET A 47 -17.73 7.96 0.81
C MET A 47 -16.76 8.30 -0.31
N LYS A 48 -16.14 9.46 -0.22
CA LYS A 48 -15.01 9.83 -1.06
C LYS A 48 -13.76 9.13 -0.55
N TYR A 49 -13.00 8.48 -1.43
CA TYR A 49 -11.75 7.83 -1.05
C TYR A 49 -10.80 7.69 -2.24
N ARG A 50 -9.52 7.49 -1.93
CA ARG A 50 -8.47 7.13 -2.87
C ARG A 50 -7.98 5.73 -2.60
N TYR A 51 -7.56 5.02 -3.63
CA TYR A 51 -6.96 3.70 -3.47
C TYR A 51 -5.77 3.47 -4.40
N ILE A 52 -4.88 2.59 -3.97
CA ILE A 52 -3.69 2.19 -4.74
C ILE A 52 -3.67 0.66 -4.84
N GLU A 53 -3.63 0.13 -6.06
CA GLU A 53 -3.52 -1.32 -6.32
C GLU A 53 -2.06 -1.76 -6.34
N LEU A 54 -1.56 -2.29 -5.22
CA LEU A 54 -0.15 -2.65 -5.02
C LEU A 54 0.38 -3.75 -5.96
N ASP A 55 -0.53 -4.54 -6.54
CA ASP A 55 -0.21 -5.57 -7.52
C ASP A 55 -0.08 -5.03 -8.96
N LYS A 56 -0.53 -3.80 -9.21
CA LYS A 56 -0.48 -3.16 -10.54
C LYS A 56 0.63 -2.11 -10.69
N ILE A 57 1.35 -1.83 -9.61
CA ILE A 57 2.44 -0.84 -9.59
C ILE A 57 3.74 -1.49 -10.11
N ASP A 58 4.58 -0.69 -10.77
CA ASP A 58 5.90 -1.13 -11.19
C ASP A 58 6.72 -1.64 -9.98
N PRO A 59 7.47 -2.74 -10.12
CA PRO A 59 8.29 -3.28 -9.04
C PRO A 59 9.23 -2.26 -8.37
N LYS A 60 9.74 -1.27 -9.11
CA LYS A 60 10.61 -0.21 -8.58
C LYS A 60 9.89 0.73 -7.62
N ASP A 61 8.62 1.00 -7.87
CA ASP A 61 7.80 1.89 -7.04
C ASP A 61 7.16 1.12 -5.87
N LYS A 62 6.92 -0.18 -6.05
CA LYS A 62 6.42 -1.07 -5.01
C LYS A 62 7.34 -1.15 -3.79
N ALA A 63 8.65 -1.14 -3.98
CA ALA A 63 9.62 -1.15 -2.88
C ALA A 63 9.51 0.10 -1.99
N LYS A 64 9.32 1.28 -2.59
CA LYS A 64 9.19 2.55 -1.87
C LYS A 64 7.89 2.62 -1.07
N ILE A 65 6.78 2.14 -1.65
CA ILE A 65 5.49 2.05 -0.92
C ILE A 65 5.56 1.01 0.20
N ALA A 66 6.28 -0.10 0.01
CA ALA A 66 6.48 -1.08 1.06
C ALA A 66 7.26 -0.49 2.26
N LEU A 67 8.29 0.32 2.00
CA LEU A 67 9.03 1.03 3.06
C LEU A 67 8.14 2.03 3.81
N PHE A 68 7.30 2.78 3.09
CA PHE A 68 6.31 3.67 3.72
C PHE A 68 5.35 2.93 4.66
N ARG A 69 4.92 1.71 4.28
CA ARG A 69 4.05 0.90 5.15
C ARG A 69 4.74 0.45 6.45
N GLU A 70 6.06 0.28 6.44
CA GLU A 70 6.83 -0.07 7.63
C GLU A 70 7.04 1.12 8.57
N GLU A 71 7.14 2.33 8.01
CA GLU A 71 7.28 3.58 8.78
C GLU A 71 5.96 4.00 9.46
N TYR A 72 4.81 3.70 8.83
CA TYR A 72 3.48 4.07 9.31
C TYR A 72 2.65 2.89 9.85
N ASP A 73 3.27 1.77 10.22
CA ASP A 73 2.55 0.61 10.77
C ASP A 73 1.90 0.94 12.12
N ILE A 74 0.55 1.02 12.14
CA ILE A 74 -0.29 1.25 13.32
C ILE A 74 -0.40 -0.04 14.19
N SER A 75 0.48 -1.02 14.00
CA SER A 75 0.55 -2.23 14.83
C SER A 75 1.99 -2.69 15.11
N LEU A 76 2.72 -1.89 15.88
CA LEU A 76 4.14 -2.07 16.25
C LEU A 76 4.52 -3.39 16.95
N GLU A 77 3.64 -4.36 17.18
CA GLU A 77 3.99 -5.60 17.88
C GLU A 77 4.19 -6.85 16.99
N VAL A 78 3.83 -6.83 15.70
CA VAL A 78 3.79 -8.08 14.90
C VAL A 78 5.07 -8.35 14.07
N TRP A 79 5.96 -7.36 13.88
CA TRP A 79 7.02 -7.46 12.85
C TRP A 79 8.48 -7.54 13.31
N SER A 80 8.76 -7.78 14.59
CA SER A 80 10.15 -7.92 15.09
C SER A 80 10.95 -9.11 14.53
N ARG A 81 10.35 -10.04 13.76
CA ARG A 81 11.05 -11.21 13.19
C ARG A 81 11.38 -11.13 11.70
N LYS A 82 10.85 -10.18 10.93
CA LYS A 82 11.06 -10.12 9.46
C LYS A 82 12.03 -9.05 8.98
N LYS A 83 12.39 -8.08 9.84
CA LYS A 83 13.28 -6.95 9.52
C LYS A 83 14.66 -7.37 9.00
N LEU A 84 15.18 -8.52 9.44
CA LEU A 84 16.50 -9.02 8.99
C LEU A 84 16.50 -9.59 7.56
N LYS A 85 15.35 -9.96 6.98
CA LYS A 85 15.33 -10.55 5.63
C LYS A 85 15.42 -9.48 4.53
N TYR A 86 14.88 -8.28 4.78
CA TYR A 86 14.81 -7.21 3.78
C TYR A 86 16.02 -6.28 3.79
N LEU A 87 16.70 -6.08 4.92
CA LEU A 87 17.99 -5.36 4.92
C LEU A 87 19.01 -6.05 3.99
N ASN A 88 19.08 -7.38 4.03
CA ASN A 88 19.98 -8.15 3.16
C ASN A 88 19.64 -8.09 1.66
N LEU A 89 18.43 -7.69 1.29
CA LEU A 89 18.01 -7.52 -0.12
C LEU A 89 18.44 -6.17 -0.70
N LEU A 90 18.65 -5.16 0.15
CA LEU A 90 19.07 -3.82 -0.27
C LEU A 90 20.60 -3.69 -0.41
N ASP A 91 21.36 -4.55 0.26
CA ASP A 91 22.83 -4.55 0.27
C ASP A 91 23.48 -5.37 -0.87
N GLY A 92 22.73 -5.74 -1.90
CA GLY A 92 23.32 -6.18 -3.17
C GLY A 92 24.14 -7.48 -3.12
N ASN A 93 23.70 -8.50 -2.37
CA ASN A 93 24.28 -9.84 -2.49
C ASN A 93 23.33 -10.78 -3.24
N SER A 94 23.80 -11.23 -4.40
CA SER A 94 23.19 -12.21 -5.29
C SER A 94 22.59 -13.40 -4.55
N TYR A 95 21.39 -13.82 -4.96
CA TYR A 95 20.83 -15.14 -4.62
C TYR A 95 21.77 -16.24 -5.13
N GLY A 96 22.77 -16.56 -4.31
CA GLY A 96 23.63 -17.72 -4.39
C GLY A 96 23.05 -18.84 -3.53
N LYS A 97 23.01 -20.02 -4.13
CA LYS A 97 22.63 -21.34 -3.61
C LYS A 97 23.02 -21.62 -2.15
N THR A 98 22.22 -22.45 -1.49
CA THR A 98 22.65 -23.69 -0.81
C THR A 98 21.43 -24.64 -0.75
N ASN A 99 21.50 -25.77 -1.47
CA ASN A 99 21.85 -27.12 -0.98
C ASN A 99 20.79 -27.73 -0.06
#